data_AF-A0AAD2XXK2-F1
#
_entry.id   AF-A0AAD2XXK2-F1
#
_cell.length_a   1.000
_cell.length_b   1.000
_cell.length_c   1.000
_cell.angle_alpha   90.00
_cell.angle_beta   90.00
_cell.angle_gamma   90.00
#
_symmetry.space_group_name_H-M   'P 1'
#
loop_
_entity.id
_entity.type
_entity.pdbx_description
1 polymer ?
#
loop_
_entity_poly.entity_id
_entity_poly.type
_entity_poly.pdbx_seq_one_letter_code
_entity_poly.pdbx_strand_id
1 'polypeptide(L)'
;MLVADPLSPDFNSYASVIDLRTFAAGRGYAVPADDGECSQMLMQAMDYLEGKTWRGQRSNASQPLSWPRAGVRFDGVDLPDDAIPQRLVDAQCRLALESQEIDLTPSVAGGGAVTMERVEGAVTVQYEPGTNKAAPSFPWFYSSLRGLVVGGNQIRIERG
;
A
#
# COMPACT_ATOMS: atom_id res chain seq x y z
N MET A 1 -4.60 15.88 -9.02
CA MET A 1 -4.85 14.94 -10.14
C MET A 1 -3.98 13.72 -9.90
N LEU A 2 -4.52 12.52 -10.15
CA LEU A 2 -3.76 11.28 -10.00
C LEU A 2 -2.77 11.13 -11.17
N VAL A 3 -1.51 10.80 -10.88
CA VAL A 3 -0.42 10.65 -11.84
C VAL A 3 0.33 9.36 -11.51
N ALA A 4 0.20 8.35 -12.38
CA ALA A 4 0.78 7.02 -12.22
C ALA A 4 2.00 6.74 -13.10
N ASP A 5 2.54 7.77 -13.76
CA ASP A 5 3.78 7.66 -14.54
C ASP A 5 4.99 7.87 -13.62
N PRO A 6 5.84 6.84 -13.39
CA PRO A 6 7.01 6.95 -12.51
C PRO A 6 8.09 7.90 -13.03
N LEU A 7 8.06 8.28 -14.31
CA LEU A 7 8.98 9.26 -14.89
C LEU A 7 8.50 10.70 -14.73
N SER A 8 7.26 10.91 -14.31
CA SER A 8 6.68 12.23 -14.09
C SER A 8 7.17 12.83 -12.77
N PRO A 9 7.51 14.14 -12.73
CA PRO A 9 7.82 14.82 -11.47
C PRO A 9 6.61 14.88 -10.51
N ASP A 10 5.40 14.74 -11.05
CA ASP A 10 4.14 14.78 -10.28
C ASP A 10 3.66 13.39 -9.84
N PHE A 11 4.50 12.35 -9.99
CA PHE A 11 4.17 10.97 -9.66
C PHE A 11 3.66 10.84 -8.22
N ASN A 12 2.41 10.38 -8.08
CA ASN A 12 1.72 10.36 -6.80
C ASN A 12 0.82 9.14 -6.58
N SER A 13 0.85 8.16 -7.47
CA SER A 13 0.12 6.89 -7.36
C SER A 13 0.87 5.78 -8.10
N TYR A 14 0.88 4.54 -7.61
CA TYR A 14 1.42 3.42 -8.39
C TYR A 14 0.45 2.87 -9.43
N ALA A 15 -0.86 3.06 -9.23
CA ALA A 15 -1.92 2.60 -10.11
C ALA A 15 -2.72 3.76 -10.70
N SER A 16 -3.16 3.62 -11.95
CA SER A 16 -4.10 4.52 -12.60
C SER A 16 -5.57 4.11 -12.36
N VAL A 17 -6.51 4.98 -12.71
CA VAL A 17 -7.95 4.63 -12.72
C VAL A 17 -8.23 3.47 -13.67
N ILE A 18 -7.50 3.37 -14.79
CA ILE A 18 -7.64 2.28 -15.76
C ILE A 18 -7.18 0.95 -15.13
N ASP A 19 -6.09 0.96 -14.37
CA ASP A 19 -5.58 -0.23 -13.67
C ASP A 19 -6.59 -0.70 -12.62
N LEU A 20 -7.16 0.22 -11.83
CA LEU A 20 -8.20 -0.10 -10.85
C LEU A 20 -9.42 -0.76 -11.51
N ARG A 21 -9.93 -0.17 -12.60
CA ARG A 21 -11.10 -0.71 -13.33
C ARG A 21 -10.80 -2.10 -13.90
N THR A 22 -9.62 -2.28 -14.49
CA THR A 22 -9.19 -3.57 -15.04
C THR A 22 -9.05 -4.63 -13.95
N PHE A 23 -8.41 -4.26 -12.83
CA PHE A 23 -8.22 -5.12 -11.67
C PHE A 23 -9.55 -5.57 -11.07
N ALA A 24 -10.50 -4.64 -10.92
CA ALA A 24 -11.83 -4.88 -10.37
C ALA A 24 -12.66 -5.78 -11.29
N ALA A 25 -12.73 -5.46 -12.59
CA ALA A 25 -13.47 -6.25 -13.57
C ALA A 25 -12.98 -7.70 -13.66
N GLY A 26 -11.67 -7.91 -13.63
CA GLY A 26 -11.08 -9.25 -13.64
C GLY A 26 -11.39 -10.11 -12.42
N ARG A 27 -11.94 -9.52 -11.35
CA ARG A 27 -12.26 -10.18 -10.07
C ARG A 27 -13.73 -10.05 -9.67
N GLY A 28 -14.56 -9.42 -10.50
CA GLY A 28 -15.99 -9.24 -10.24
C GLY A 28 -16.32 -8.16 -9.20
N TYR A 29 -15.41 -7.23 -8.93
CA TYR A 29 -15.68 -6.10 -8.04
C TYR A 29 -16.30 -4.94 -8.79
N ALA A 30 -17.21 -4.23 -8.12
CA ALA A 30 -17.73 -2.95 -8.60
C ALA A 30 -16.79 -1.80 -8.17
N VAL A 31 -16.69 -0.79 -9.04
CA VAL A 31 -16.00 0.47 -8.79
C VAL A 31 -16.89 1.62 -9.24
N PRO A 32 -16.77 2.82 -8.63
CA PRO A 32 -17.53 3.98 -9.05
C PRO A 32 -17.38 4.31 -10.54
N ALA A 33 -18.43 4.85 -11.15
CA ALA A 33 -18.36 5.32 -12.52
C ALA A 33 -17.54 6.62 -12.63
N ASP A 34 -17.51 7.43 -11.58
CA ASP A 34 -16.76 8.68 -11.54
C ASP A 34 -15.24 8.44 -11.36
N ASP A 35 -14.44 9.07 -12.21
CA ASP A 35 -12.98 8.95 -12.16
C ASP A 35 -12.37 9.72 -10.97
N GLY A 36 -13.05 10.76 -10.48
CA GLY A 36 -12.66 11.51 -9.29
C GLY A 36 -12.76 10.65 -8.03
N GLU A 37 -13.87 9.94 -7.85
CA GLU A 37 -14.07 8.98 -6.75
C GLU A 37 -13.02 7.85 -6.82
N CYS A 38 -12.81 7.26 -8.01
CA CYS A 38 -11.75 6.26 -8.19
C CYS A 38 -10.36 6.80 -7.82
N SER A 39 -10.07 8.04 -8.20
CA SER A 39 -8.81 8.71 -7.86
C SER A 39 -8.68 8.91 -6.35
N GLN A 40 -9.74 9.29 -5.65
CA GLN A 40 -9.73 9.45 -4.20
C GLN A 40 -9.46 8.12 -3.48
N MET A 41 -10.09 7.03 -3.91
CA MET A 41 -9.85 5.69 -3.36
C MET A 41 -8.39 5.26 -3.55
N LEU A 42 -7.83 5.51 -4.74
CA LEU A 42 -6.42 5.24 -5.04
C LEU A 42 -5.46 6.07 -4.19
N MET A 43 -5.79 7.34 -3.91
CA MET A 43 -4.98 8.19 -3.03
C MET A 43 -5.01 7.70 -1.57
N GLN A 44 -6.16 7.28 -1.06
CA GLN A 44 -6.24 6.68 0.28
C GLN A 44 -5.41 5.38 0.38
N ALA A 45 -5.49 4.54 -0.65
CA ALA A 45 -4.63 3.35 -0.76
C ALA A 45 -3.15 3.71 -0.84
N MET A 46 -2.81 4.80 -1.51
CA MET A 46 -1.44 5.31 -1.63
C MET A 46 -0.89 5.75 -0.27
N ASP A 47 -1.66 6.52 0.49
CA ASP A 47 -1.29 6.97 1.84
C ASP A 47 -1.02 5.78 2.77
N TYR A 48 -1.85 4.73 2.65
CA TYR A 48 -1.65 3.48 3.38
C TYR A 48 -0.32 2.78 3.02
N LEU A 49 0.05 2.77 1.74
CA LEU A 49 1.29 2.16 1.25
C LEU A 49 2.54 2.95 1.67
N GLU A 50 2.49 4.27 1.68
CA GLU A 50 3.62 5.11 2.14
C GLU A 50 3.87 4.97 3.65
N GLY A 51 2.88 4.50 4.41
CA GLY A 51 3.05 4.13 5.81
C GLY A 51 3.80 2.81 6.05
N LYS A 52 4.26 2.10 5.01
CA LYS A 52 4.90 0.78 5.17
C LYS A 52 6.42 0.82 5.11
N THR A 53 7.03 -0.15 5.79
CA THR A 53 8.47 -0.38 5.72
C THR A 53 8.80 -1.30 4.55
N TRP A 54 9.42 -0.73 3.52
CA TRP A 54 9.80 -1.42 2.29
C TRP A 54 11.22 -2.00 2.36
N ARG A 55 11.46 -3.11 1.68
CA ARG A 55 12.80 -3.67 1.49
C ARG A 55 13.62 -2.82 0.52
N GLY A 56 14.94 -3.00 0.58
CA GLY A 56 15.86 -2.24 -0.25
C GLY A 56 15.88 -0.76 0.08
N GLN A 57 16.50 0.02 -0.78
CA GLN A 57 16.71 1.45 -0.60
C GLN A 57 16.00 2.20 -1.72
N ARG A 58 15.50 3.41 -1.44
CA ARG A 58 14.94 4.28 -2.48
C ARG A 58 16.01 4.52 -3.54
N SER A 59 15.64 4.38 -4.81
CA SER A 59 16.59 4.53 -5.93
C SER A 59 17.06 5.97 -6.07
N ASN A 60 16.18 6.92 -5.73
CA ASN A 60 16.51 8.33 -5.65
C ASN A 60 16.01 8.91 -4.32
N ALA A 61 16.84 9.72 -3.65
CA ALA A 61 16.47 10.39 -2.42
C ALA A 61 15.33 11.42 -2.63
N SER A 62 15.24 12.00 -3.82
CA SER A 62 14.28 13.06 -4.18
C SER A 62 13.03 12.55 -4.92
N GLN A 63 12.90 11.24 -5.15
CA GLN A 63 11.66 10.71 -5.75
C GLN A 63 10.44 11.03 -4.84
N PRO A 64 9.22 11.16 -5.37
CA PRO A 64 8.08 11.55 -4.54
C PRO A 64 7.58 10.42 -3.63
N LEU A 65 7.60 9.17 -4.11
CA LEU A 65 7.02 8.00 -3.42
C LEU A 65 8.07 6.99 -2.93
N SER A 66 7.67 6.00 -2.13
CA SER A 66 8.57 5.00 -1.58
C SER A 66 9.21 4.07 -2.61
N TRP A 67 8.57 3.88 -3.77
CA TRP A 67 9.09 3.18 -4.94
C TRP A 67 9.33 4.16 -6.11
N PRO A 68 10.29 3.90 -6.99
CA PRO A 68 11.05 2.65 -7.15
C PRO A 68 12.19 2.48 -6.12
N ARG A 69 12.73 1.26 -6.01
CA ARG A 69 13.75 0.89 -5.01
C ARG A 69 14.83 -0.04 -5.58
N ALA A 70 16.06 0.15 -5.14
CA ALA A 70 17.22 -0.67 -5.47
C ALA A 70 17.51 -1.74 -4.41
N GLY A 71 18.19 -2.82 -4.83
CA GLY A 71 18.65 -3.89 -3.93
C GLY A 71 17.51 -4.78 -3.41
N VAL A 72 16.38 -4.83 -4.10
CA VAL A 72 15.26 -5.72 -3.77
C VAL A 72 15.35 -6.98 -4.63
N ARG A 73 15.37 -8.14 -3.98
CA ARG A 73 15.26 -9.45 -4.64
C ARG A 73 13.90 -10.07 -4.35
N PHE A 74 13.20 -10.44 -5.42
CA PHE A 74 11.88 -11.04 -5.37
C PHE A 74 11.88 -12.38 -6.11
N ASP A 75 11.38 -13.44 -5.46
CA ASP A 75 11.37 -14.82 -5.99
C ASP A 75 12.71 -15.29 -6.61
N GLY A 76 13.83 -14.83 -6.05
CA GLY A 76 15.17 -15.18 -6.51
C GLY A 76 15.71 -14.31 -7.65
N VAL A 77 14.94 -13.35 -8.16
CA VAL A 77 15.30 -12.43 -9.22
C VAL A 77 15.50 -11.02 -8.64
N ASP A 78 16.57 -10.34 -9.05
CA ASP A 78 16.79 -8.95 -8.68
C ASP A 78 15.85 -8.04 -9.47
N LEU A 79 15.13 -7.17 -8.76
CA LEU A 79 14.27 -6.18 -9.38
C LEU A 79 15.10 -5.00 -9.89
N PRO A 80 14.79 -4.47 -11.09
CA PRO A 80 15.37 -3.22 -11.56
C PRO A 80 15.07 -2.08 -10.59
N ASP A 81 16.01 -1.15 -10.45
CA ASP A 81 15.90 -0.01 -9.54
C ASP A 81 15.02 1.13 -10.08
N ASP A 82 14.53 1.03 -11.30
CA ASP A 82 13.58 1.95 -11.93
C ASP A 82 12.16 1.36 -12.04
N ALA A 83 11.96 0.10 -11.65
CA ALA A 83 10.70 -0.60 -11.82
C ALA A 83 9.74 -0.42 -10.63
N ILE A 84 8.46 -0.21 -10.96
CA ILE A 84 7.35 -0.35 -10.02
C ILE A 84 6.83 -1.80 -10.13
N PRO A 85 6.91 -2.64 -9.07
CA PRO A 85 6.46 -4.02 -9.15
C PRO A 85 4.95 -4.13 -9.43
N GLN A 86 4.53 -4.99 -10.36
CA GLN A 86 3.10 -5.18 -10.67
C GLN A 86 2.27 -5.57 -9.43
N ARG A 87 2.86 -6.33 -8.51
CA ARG A 87 2.21 -6.70 -7.23
C ARG A 87 1.89 -5.48 -6.36
N LEU A 88 2.67 -4.41 -6.47
CA LEU A 88 2.43 -3.16 -5.75
C LEU A 88 1.25 -2.39 -6.37
N VAL A 89 1.18 -2.34 -7.69
CA VAL A 89 0.03 -1.79 -8.45
C VAL A 89 -1.25 -2.54 -8.07
N ASP A 90 -1.23 -3.87 -8.15
CA ASP A 90 -2.34 -4.74 -7.76
C ASP A 90 -2.75 -4.57 -6.29
N ALA A 91 -1.77 -4.39 -5.39
CA ALA A 91 -2.04 -4.15 -3.98
C ALA A 91 -2.70 -2.79 -3.73
N GLN A 92 -2.29 -1.74 -4.44
CA GLN A 92 -2.96 -0.43 -4.37
C GLN A 92 -4.39 -0.51 -4.89
N CYS A 93 -4.61 -1.19 -6.03
CA CYS A 93 -5.97 -1.40 -6.56
C CYS A 93 -6.85 -2.17 -5.57
N ARG A 94 -6.31 -3.23 -4.95
CA ARG A 94 -7.06 -3.98 -3.94
C ARG A 94 -7.37 -3.13 -2.71
N LEU A 95 -6.40 -2.39 -2.17
CA LEU A 95 -6.63 -1.48 -1.05
C LEU A 95 -7.70 -0.44 -1.39
N ALA A 96 -7.68 0.13 -2.60
CA ALA A 96 -8.71 1.06 -3.05
C ALA A 96 -10.09 0.41 -3.04
N LEU A 97 -10.22 -0.87 -3.42
CA LEU A 97 -11.50 -1.58 -3.30
C LEU A 97 -11.93 -1.77 -1.85
N GLU A 98 -11.01 -2.15 -0.97
CA GLU A 98 -11.27 -2.31 0.47
C GLU A 98 -11.69 -0.96 1.11
N SER A 99 -11.22 0.17 0.56
CA SER A 99 -11.56 1.51 1.06
C SER A 99 -13.04 1.89 0.88
N GLN A 100 -13.80 1.12 0.11
CA GLN A 100 -15.25 1.28 -0.01
C GLN A 100 -15.99 0.83 1.25
N GLU A 101 -15.43 -0.14 1.98
CA GLU A 101 -16.05 -0.74 3.18
C GLU A 101 -15.27 -0.40 4.46
N ILE A 102 -13.98 -0.14 4.35
CA ILE A 102 -13.05 0.03 5.48
C ILE A 102 -12.33 1.37 5.36
N ASP A 103 -12.32 2.15 6.44
CA ASP A 103 -11.45 3.32 6.52
C ASP A 103 -9.98 2.87 6.60
N LEU A 104 -9.18 3.22 5.59
CA LEU A 104 -7.75 2.91 5.53
C LEU A 104 -6.90 3.81 6.45
N THR A 105 -7.43 4.95 6.86
CA THR A 105 -6.73 5.97 7.67
C THR A 105 -7.60 6.48 8.82
N PRO A 106 -8.09 5.60 9.71
CA PRO A 106 -9.00 6.02 10.77
C PRO A 106 -8.31 6.98 11.74
N SER A 107 -8.88 8.17 11.87
CA SER A 107 -8.48 9.13 12.89
C SER A 107 -9.23 8.85 14.20
N VAL A 108 -8.53 8.39 15.24
CA VAL A 108 -9.13 8.28 16.59
C VAL A 108 -9.12 9.66 17.26
N ALA A 109 -10.28 10.31 17.30
CA ALA A 109 -10.51 11.50 18.10
C ALA A 109 -10.87 11.09 19.54
N GLY A 110 -9.93 11.24 20.47
CA GLY A 110 -10.17 11.09 21.91
C GLY A 110 -9.63 9.79 22.49
N GLY A 111 -8.97 9.91 23.65
CA GLY A 111 -8.33 8.84 24.40
C GLY A 111 -9.31 7.84 25.03
N GLY A 112 -10.16 7.23 24.22
CA GLY A 112 -10.84 5.98 24.56
C GLY A 112 -9.97 4.82 24.09
N ALA A 113 -9.70 3.87 24.98
CA ALA A 113 -9.12 2.59 24.60
C ALA A 113 -10.09 1.89 23.64
N VAL A 114 -9.91 2.08 22.33
CA VAL A 114 -10.65 1.33 21.32
C VAL A 114 -10.05 -0.07 21.30
N THR A 115 -10.71 -0.94 22.06
CA THR A 115 -10.53 -2.39 22.02
C THR A 115 -10.62 -2.84 20.56
N MET A 116 -9.55 -3.51 20.09
CA MET A 116 -9.46 -4.23 18.82
C MET A 116 -10.84 -4.61 18.25
N GLU A 117 -11.34 -3.84 17.29
CA GLU A 117 -12.55 -4.19 16.56
C GLU A 117 -12.14 -5.13 15.43
N ARG A 118 -12.30 -6.44 15.69
CA ARG A 118 -12.19 -7.46 14.66
C ARG A 118 -13.48 -7.43 13.86
N VAL A 119 -13.48 -6.75 12.72
CA VAL A 119 -14.50 -6.99 11.69
C VAL A 119 -14.28 -8.42 11.18
N GLU A 120 -15.33 -9.24 11.19
CA GLU A 120 -15.23 -10.66 10.87
C GLU A 120 -14.50 -10.90 9.54
N GLY A 121 -13.35 -11.58 9.62
CA GLY A 121 -12.72 -12.25 8.47
C GLY A 121 -11.33 -11.77 8.05
N ALA A 122 -10.96 -10.49 8.18
CA ALA A 122 -9.74 -10.04 7.44
C ALA A 122 -8.99 -8.80 7.95
N VAL A 123 -9.32 -8.18 9.08
CA VAL A 123 -8.63 -6.96 9.50
C VAL A 123 -8.23 -7.00 10.97
N THR A 124 -6.92 -6.84 11.24
CA THR A 124 -6.45 -6.49 12.59
C THR A 124 -6.04 -5.04 12.58
N VAL A 125 -6.69 -4.18 13.35
CA VAL A 125 -6.21 -2.82 13.57
C VAL A 125 -5.05 -2.89 14.56
N GLN A 126 -3.83 -2.58 14.11
CA GLN A 126 -2.65 -2.53 14.99
C GLN A 126 -2.41 -1.08 15.40
N TYR A 127 -2.44 -0.83 16.71
CA TYR A 127 -2.10 0.47 17.30
C TYR A 127 -0.60 0.53 17.53
N GLU A 128 0.05 1.58 17.05
CA GLU A 128 1.41 1.90 17.47
C GLU A 128 1.38 2.49 18.89
N PRO A 129 2.18 1.98 19.84
CA PRO A 129 2.23 2.55 21.19
C PRO A 129 2.68 4.02 21.15
N GLY A 130 1.80 4.94 21.55
CA GLY A 130 2.12 6.37 21.68
C GLY A 130 1.71 7.26 20.51
N THR A 131 1.01 6.73 19.49
CA THR A 131 0.44 7.55 18.40
C THR A 131 -1.07 7.36 18.31
N ASN A 132 -1.80 8.44 17.97
CA ASN A 132 -3.25 8.39 17.69
C ASN A 132 -3.54 7.89 16.25
N LYS A 133 -2.63 7.12 15.66
CA LYS A 133 -2.78 6.58 14.31
C LYS A 133 -3.02 5.08 14.41
N ALA A 134 -4.20 4.66 14.00
CA ALA A 134 -4.55 3.27 13.81
C ALA A 134 -4.59 3.02 12.30
N ALA A 135 -3.97 1.94 11.83
CA ALA A 135 -4.09 1.53 10.43
C ALA A 135 -4.63 0.10 10.38
N PRO A 136 -5.62 -0.19 9.51
CA PRO A 136 -6.07 -1.56 9.32
C PRO A 136 -4.92 -2.43 8.80
N SER A 137 -4.83 -3.68 9.22
CA SER A 137 -3.85 -4.65 8.71
C SER A 137 -4.57 -5.78 8.02
N PHE A 138 -4.19 -6.05 6.77
CA PHE A 138 -4.81 -7.03 5.92
C PHE A 138 -3.91 -8.27 5.78
N PRO A 139 -4.35 -9.50 6.14
CA PRO A 139 -3.56 -10.71 5.98
C PRO A 139 -3.10 -10.94 4.53
N TRP A 140 -3.97 -10.62 3.56
CA TRP A 140 -3.65 -10.76 2.15
C TRP A 140 -2.52 -9.83 1.71
N PHE A 141 -2.34 -8.67 2.36
CA PHE A 141 -1.36 -7.66 1.98
C PHE A 141 0.07 -8.18 2.13
N TYR A 142 0.40 -8.71 3.30
CA TYR A 142 1.72 -9.26 3.58
C TYR A 142 2.01 -10.53 2.76
N SER A 143 0.98 -11.33 2.46
CA SER A 143 1.11 -12.47 1.56
C SER A 143 1.42 -12.03 0.13
N SER A 144 0.68 -11.03 -0.39
CA SER A 144 0.80 -10.55 -1.78
C SER A 144 2.11 -9.80 -2.03
N LEU A 145 2.59 -9.07 -1.03
CA LEU A 145 3.81 -8.25 -1.08
C LEU A 145 4.99 -8.88 -0.34
N ARG A 146 4.94 -10.20 -0.11
CA ARG A 146 6.06 -10.95 0.46
C ARG A 146 7.33 -10.68 -0.35
N GLY A 147 8.40 -10.29 0.32
CA GLY A 147 9.66 -9.95 -0.37
C GLY A 147 9.79 -8.49 -0.78
N LEU A 148 8.71 -7.71 -0.79
CA LEU A 148 8.72 -6.27 -1.03
C LEU A 148 8.59 -5.47 0.27
N VAL A 149 7.75 -5.94 1.20
CA VAL A 149 7.60 -5.36 2.55
C VAL A 149 8.52 -6.07 3.54
N VAL A 150 9.08 -5.32 4.49
CA VAL A 150 9.76 -5.88 5.65
C VAL A 150 8.68 -6.43 6.58
N GLY A 151 8.51 -7.75 6.60
CA GLY A 151 7.66 -8.40 7.60
C GLY A 151 8.29 -8.25 8.99
N GLY A 152 7.46 -8.10 10.03
CA GLY A 152 7.88 -7.83 11.42
C GLY A 152 8.75 -8.90 12.09
N ASN A 153 9.33 -9.86 11.36
CA ASN A 153 10.16 -10.93 11.92
C ASN A 153 11.43 -11.24 11.11
N GLN A 154 11.92 -10.30 10.30
CA GLN A 154 13.22 -10.45 9.65
C GLN A 154 14.32 -9.76 10.46
N ILE A 155 15.02 -10.56 11.25
CA ILE A 155 16.26 -10.16 11.94
C ILE A 155 17.25 -9.69 10.88
N ARG A 156 17.67 -8.43 10.99
CA ARG A 156 18.80 -7.86 10.25
C ARG A 156 20.06 -8.56 10.76
N ILE A 157 20.53 -9.58 10.05
CA ILE A 157 21.85 -10.17 10.31
C ILE A 157 22.87 -9.21 9.72
N GLU A 158 23.43 -8.33 10.55
CA GLU A 158 24.65 -7.62 10.22
C GLU A 158 25.80 -8.62 10.37
N ARG A 159 26.46 -8.98 9.26
CA ARG A 159 27.74 -9.69 9.33
C ARG A 159 28.79 -8.69 9.81
N GLY A 160 29.37 -8.96 10.98
CA GLY A 160 30.52 -8.25 11.53
C GLY A 160 31.82 -8.55 10.79
#